data_AF-A0A957X1S3-F1
#
_entry.id   AF-A0A957X1S3-F1
#
_cell.length_a   1.000
_cell.length_b   1.000
_cell.length_c   1.000
_cell.angle_alpha   90.00
_cell.angle_beta   90.00
_cell.angle_gamma   90.00
#
_symmetry.space_group_name_H-M   'P 1'
#
loop_
_entity.id
_entity.type
_entity.pdbx_description
1 polymer ?
#
loop_
_entity_poly.entity_id
_entity_poly.type
_entity_poly.pdbx_seq_one_letter_code
_entity_poly.pdbx_strand_id
1 'polypeptide(L)'
;MIENEAGKRKRLTKLQHNEIKGLAIAEDLFLHWGKPFLEQEFPELMGRIAVGRFSGSDVLGADDAISRDHNWGPQFTLFLSENDFSRYGAQLPATMNQAAPTKWLGCWVDGAGDKNVHVESVPLWIEEAIGFSAVPQVDADWGVIVRHR
;
A
#
# COMPACT_ATOMS: atom_id res chain seq x y z
N MET A 1 -3.81 20.61 19.33
CA MET A 1 -2.35 20.38 19.29
C MET A 1 -2.09 19.30 18.26
N ILE A 2 -1.27 19.57 17.24
CA ILE A 2 -0.90 18.54 16.26
C ILE A 2 0.14 17.64 16.94
N GLU A 3 -0.16 16.35 17.06
CA GLU A 3 0.74 15.35 17.62
C GLU A 3 1.93 15.13 16.68
N ASN A 4 3.14 14.98 17.22
CA ASN A 4 4.33 14.66 16.42
C ASN A 4 4.43 13.15 16.15
N GLU A 5 5.24 12.76 15.15
CA GLU A 5 5.37 11.37 14.70
C GLU A 5 5.77 10.40 15.81
N ALA A 6 6.71 10.80 16.67
CA ALA A 6 7.14 10.01 17.83
C ALA A 6 6.01 9.79 18.85
N GLY A 7 5.17 10.82 19.09
CA GLY A 7 3.98 10.72 19.94
C GLY A 7 2.95 9.76 19.37
N LYS A 8 2.66 9.90 18.06
CA LYS A 8 1.74 9.02 17.32
C LYS A 8 2.18 7.56 17.41
N ARG A 9 3.46 7.27 17.12
CA ARG A 9 3.98 5.90 17.18
C ARG A 9 3.92 5.31 18.58
N LYS A 10 4.30 6.09 19.60
CA LYS A 10 4.22 5.65 21.01
C LYS A 10 2.79 5.31 21.42
N ARG A 11 1.78 6.00 20.89
CA ARG A 11 0.36 5.62 21.08
C ARG A 11 0.04 4.31 20.36
N LEU A 12 0.40 4.18 19.08
CA LEU A 12 0.11 2.97 18.29
C LEU A 12 0.67 1.71 18.95
N THR A 13 1.89 1.76 19.51
CA THR A 13 2.51 0.62 20.21
C THR A 13 1.77 0.15 21.47
N LYS A 14 0.82 0.93 21.99
CA LYS A 14 0.03 0.61 23.19
C LYS A 14 -1.37 0.08 22.88
N LEU A 15 -1.85 0.26 21.65
CA LEU A 15 -3.17 -0.19 21.25
C LEU A 15 -3.20 -1.71 21.15
N GLN A 16 -4.33 -2.30 21.56
CA GLN A 16 -4.58 -3.71 21.30
C GLN A 16 -4.90 -3.91 19.81
N HIS A 17 -4.76 -5.16 19.34
CA HIS A 17 -5.01 -5.52 17.93
C HIS A 17 -6.39 -5.08 17.43
N ASN A 18 -7.44 -5.16 18.26
CA ASN A 18 -8.79 -4.75 17.93
C ASN A 18 -9.01 -3.22 17.89
N GLU A 19 -8.15 -2.45 18.54
CA GLU A 19 -8.28 -0.98 18.65
C GLU A 19 -7.50 -0.23 17.57
N ILE A 20 -6.44 -0.85 17.05
CA ILE A 20 -5.59 -0.23 16.04
C ILE A 20 -6.23 -0.29 14.65
N LYS A 21 -6.01 0.77 13.87
CA LYS A 21 -6.59 1.00 12.54
C LYS A 21 -5.63 0.59 11.43
N GLY A 22 -6.11 -0.13 10.42
CA GLY A 22 -5.30 -0.73 9.35
C GLY A 22 -4.40 0.29 8.65
N LEU A 23 -4.98 1.43 8.26
CA LEU A 23 -4.24 2.52 7.60
C LEU A 23 -3.11 3.09 8.47
N ALA A 24 -3.32 3.20 9.79
CA ALA A 24 -2.29 3.68 10.71
C ALA A 24 -1.14 2.66 10.87
N ILE A 25 -1.44 1.36 10.78
CA ILE A 25 -0.43 0.29 10.81
C ILE A 25 0.38 0.29 9.51
N ALA A 26 -0.30 0.38 8.37
CA ALA A 26 0.32 0.48 7.05
C ALA A 26 1.29 1.66 6.95
N GLU A 27 0.85 2.84 7.40
CA GLU A 27 1.67 4.05 7.44
C GLU A 27 2.90 3.87 8.34
N ASP A 28 2.73 3.33 9.56
CA ASP A 28 3.85 3.10 10.48
C ASP A 28 4.85 2.08 9.92
N LEU A 29 4.36 1.00 9.30
CA LEU A 29 5.19 -0.01 8.64
C LEU A 29 6.01 0.61 7.51
N PHE A 30 5.38 1.40 6.65
CA PHE A 30 6.08 2.04 5.55
C PHE A 30 7.13 3.02 6.08
N LEU A 31 6.78 3.93 6.97
CA LEU A 31 7.70 4.98 7.43
C LEU A 31 8.93 4.42 8.16
N HIS A 32 8.76 3.33 8.91
CA HIS A 32 9.82 2.83 9.81
C HIS A 32 10.49 1.53 9.38
N TRP A 33 9.96 0.85 8.38
CA TRP A 33 10.60 -0.32 7.79
C TRP A 33 10.71 -0.17 6.27
N GLY A 34 9.59 0.07 5.58
CA GLY A 34 9.55 0.10 4.11
C GLY A 34 10.44 1.18 3.48
N LYS A 35 10.37 2.41 3.98
CA LYS A 35 11.17 3.55 3.50
C LYS A 35 12.66 3.37 3.79
N PRO A 36 13.12 3.07 5.02
CA PRO A 36 14.52 2.76 5.27
C PRO A 36 15.05 1.61 4.41
N PHE A 37 14.23 0.57 4.18
CA PHE A 37 14.60 -0.54 3.31
C PHE A 37 14.81 -0.09 1.86
N LEU A 38 13.90 0.71 1.32
CA LEU A 38 14.04 1.28 -0.03
C LEU A 38 15.26 2.21 -0.14
N GLU A 39 15.51 3.04 0.86
CA GLU A 39 16.68 3.93 0.90
C GLU A 39 18.01 3.16 0.88
N GLN A 40 18.05 1.97 1.46
CA GLN A 40 19.24 1.12 1.51
C GLN A 40 19.40 0.23 0.28
N GLU A 41 18.35 -0.49 -0.11
CA GLU A 41 18.42 -1.57 -1.10
C GLU A 41 18.05 -1.12 -2.52
N PHE A 42 17.26 -0.03 -2.64
CA PHE A 42 16.82 0.54 -3.91
C PHE A 42 16.94 2.08 -3.94
N PRO A 43 18.11 2.65 -3.58
CA PRO A 43 18.29 4.10 -3.48
C PRO A 43 17.97 4.83 -4.78
N GLU A 44 18.14 4.18 -5.93
CA GLU A 44 17.82 4.75 -7.24
C GLU A 44 16.33 5.01 -7.43
N LEU A 45 15.45 4.24 -6.78
CA LEU A 45 14.00 4.44 -6.89
C LEU A 45 13.50 5.56 -5.97
N MET A 46 14.33 6.05 -5.03
CA MET A 46 13.95 7.12 -4.13
C MET A 46 13.59 8.39 -4.90
N GLY A 47 12.42 8.95 -4.58
CA GLY A 47 11.83 10.10 -5.28
C GLY A 47 11.10 9.76 -6.58
N ARG A 48 11.09 8.49 -7.01
CA ARG A 48 10.37 8.01 -8.21
C ARG A 48 9.21 7.05 -7.90
N ILE A 49 9.06 6.67 -6.64
CA ILE A 49 7.98 5.81 -6.14
C ILE A 49 6.91 6.68 -5.46
N ALA A 50 5.64 6.41 -5.77
CA ALA A 50 4.51 6.80 -4.92
C ALA A 50 4.08 5.61 -4.05
N VAL A 51 3.65 5.85 -2.81
CA VAL A 51 3.28 4.78 -1.87
C VAL A 51 1.92 5.06 -1.28
N GLY A 52 1.08 4.04 -1.19
CA GLY A 52 -0.23 4.21 -0.58
C GLY A 52 -1.04 2.93 -0.46
N ARG A 53 -2.27 3.11 0.01
CA ARG A 53 -3.33 2.11 0.13
C ARG A 53 -4.53 2.62 -0.66
N PHE A 54 -5.10 1.77 -1.51
CA PHE A 54 -6.13 2.19 -2.47
C PHE A 54 -7.41 1.34 -2.39
N SER A 55 -7.41 0.28 -1.60
CA SER A 55 -8.55 -0.60 -1.37
C SER A 55 -8.50 -1.16 0.06
N GLY A 56 -9.65 -1.59 0.57
CA GLY A 56 -9.79 -2.12 1.93
C GLY A 56 -10.74 -1.29 2.79
N SER A 57 -11.32 -1.94 3.81
CA SER A 57 -12.21 -1.29 4.78
C SER A 57 -11.50 -0.20 5.58
N ASP A 58 -10.19 -0.33 5.77
CA ASP A 58 -9.32 0.62 6.46
C ASP A 58 -9.12 1.93 5.68
N VAL A 59 -9.01 1.87 4.35
CA VAL A 59 -8.93 3.06 3.48
C VAL A 59 -10.21 3.89 3.58
N LEU A 60 -11.36 3.23 3.76
CA LEU A 60 -12.66 3.89 3.93
C LEU A 60 -12.94 4.30 5.39
N GLY A 61 -12.06 3.95 6.34
CA GLY A 61 -12.27 4.16 7.78
C GLY A 61 -13.36 3.28 8.40
N ALA A 62 -13.80 2.25 7.68
CA ALA A 62 -14.85 1.31 8.06
C ALA A 62 -14.30 0.00 8.65
N ASP A 63 -13.04 -0.01 9.09
CA ASP A 63 -12.37 -1.18 9.65
C ASP A 63 -12.73 -1.43 11.13
N ASP A 64 -13.90 -2.02 11.34
CA ASP A 64 -14.30 -2.59 12.63
C ASP A 64 -13.67 -3.97 12.87
N ALA A 65 -14.06 -4.67 13.94
CA ALA A 65 -13.44 -5.96 14.29
C ALA A 65 -13.77 -7.10 13.31
N ILE A 66 -14.82 -6.97 12.50
CA ILE A 66 -15.31 -8.03 11.61
C ILE A 66 -14.69 -7.88 10.21
N SER A 67 -14.42 -6.65 9.77
CA SER A 67 -13.96 -6.35 8.40
C SER A 67 -12.43 -6.40 8.21
N ARG A 68 -11.72 -7.28 8.93
CA ARG A 68 -10.23 -7.36 8.96
C ARG A 68 -9.68 -8.69 8.45
N ASP A 69 -10.55 -9.52 7.90
CA ASP A 69 -10.24 -10.86 7.41
C ASP A 69 -9.65 -10.86 5.99
N HIS A 70 -9.64 -9.72 5.29
CA HIS A 70 -9.02 -9.53 3.99
C HIS A 70 -8.52 -8.09 3.82
N ASN A 71 -7.43 -7.92 3.06
CA ASN A 71 -6.92 -6.61 2.60
C ASN A 71 -6.92 -5.51 3.68
N TRP A 72 -6.44 -5.83 4.89
CA TRP A 72 -6.35 -4.94 6.04
C TRP A 72 -4.97 -5.04 6.70
N GLY A 73 -4.53 -3.99 7.38
CA GLY A 73 -3.41 -4.07 8.33
C GLY A 73 -2.04 -3.66 7.78
N PRO A 74 -0.94 -4.31 8.21
CA PRO A 74 0.44 -3.91 7.90
C PRO A 74 0.85 -4.24 6.46
N GLN A 75 0.30 -3.51 5.50
CA GLN A 75 0.57 -3.68 4.08
C GLN A 75 0.56 -2.34 3.34
N PHE A 76 1.21 -2.26 2.19
CA PHE A 76 1.21 -1.07 1.33
C PHE A 76 1.52 -1.43 -0.12
N THR A 77 1.17 -0.53 -1.03
CA THR A 77 1.46 -0.64 -2.47
C THR A 77 2.45 0.43 -2.89
N LEU A 78 3.50 0.01 -3.60
CA LEU A 78 4.43 0.89 -4.29
C LEU A 78 3.98 1.04 -5.74
N PHE A 79 3.85 2.27 -6.20
CA PHE A 79 3.46 2.62 -7.55
C PHE A 79 4.66 3.11 -8.32
N LEU A 80 4.97 2.42 -9.41
CA LEU A 80 6.11 2.68 -10.27
C LEU A 80 5.66 3.28 -11.61
N SER A 81 6.55 4.08 -12.21
CA SER A 81 6.46 4.39 -13.64
C SER A 81 6.56 3.10 -14.45
N GLU A 82 6.04 3.09 -15.68
CA GLU A 82 6.11 1.90 -16.55
C GLU A 82 7.55 1.40 -16.78
N ASN A 83 8.48 2.33 -16.96
CA ASN A 83 9.90 2.01 -17.14
C ASN A 83 10.52 1.42 -15.87
N ASP A 84 10.18 1.93 -14.69
CA ASP A 84 10.66 1.35 -13.42
C ASP A 84 9.97 0.01 -13.13
N PHE A 85 8.68 -0.11 -13.42
CA PHE A 85 7.95 -1.38 -13.26
C PHE A 85 8.54 -2.48 -14.14
N SER A 86 8.88 -2.16 -15.39
CA SER A 86 9.52 -3.11 -16.31
C SER A 86 10.89 -3.61 -15.80
N ARG A 87 11.59 -2.80 -15.01
CA ARG A 87 12.91 -3.14 -14.43
C ARG A 87 12.80 -3.84 -13.08
N TYR A 88 11.90 -3.39 -12.21
CA TYR A 88 11.87 -3.74 -10.79
C TYR A 88 10.59 -4.46 -10.35
N GLY A 89 9.55 -4.50 -11.18
CA GLY A 89 8.21 -4.98 -10.81
C GLY A 89 8.17 -6.41 -10.29
N ALA A 90 9.08 -7.29 -10.74
CA ALA A 90 9.21 -8.64 -10.20
C ALA A 90 10.14 -8.72 -8.98
N GLN A 91 11.30 -8.06 -9.04
CA GLN A 91 12.34 -8.17 -8.01
C GLN A 91 11.95 -7.44 -6.72
N LEU A 92 11.47 -6.20 -6.82
CA LEU A 92 11.18 -5.33 -5.69
C LEU A 92 10.19 -5.96 -4.69
N PRO A 93 8.98 -6.42 -5.10
CA PRO A 93 8.06 -7.03 -4.14
C PRO A 93 8.61 -8.35 -3.60
N ALA A 94 9.35 -9.14 -4.40
CA ALA A 94 9.94 -10.39 -3.92
C ALA A 94 10.97 -10.14 -2.80
N THR A 95 11.91 -9.22 -3.03
CA THR A 95 12.95 -8.84 -2.08
C THR A 95 12.35 -8.23 -0.80
N MET A 96 11.38 -7.31 -0.93
CA MET A 96 10.75 -6.68 0.23
C MET A 96 9.90 -7.65 1.04
N ASN A 97 9.07 -8.50 0.40
CA ASN A 97 8.27 -9.48 1.15
C ASN A 97 9.15 -10.54 1.82
N GLN A 98 10.30 -10.91 1.23
CA GLN A 98 11.26 -11.82 1.86
C GLN A 98 11.92 -11.20 3.11
N ALA A 99 12.18 -9.90 3.10
CA ALA A 99 12.80 -9.17 4.19
C ALA A 99 11.79 -8.60 5.20
N ALA A 100 10.49 -8.71 4.93
CA ALA A 100 9.44 -8.12 5.76
C ALA A 100 9.41 -8.73 7.16
N PRO A 101 9.16 -7.92 8.20
CA PRO A 101 8.95 -8.45 9.54
C PRO A 101 7.70 -9.33 9.55
N THR A 102 7.73 -10.46 10.26
CA THR A 102 6.57 -11.35 10.37
C THR A 102 5.39 -10.70 11.11
N LYS A 103 5.69 -9.81 12.06
CA LYS A 103 4.69 -9.02 12.81
C LYS A 103 5.06 -7.56 12.87
N TRP A 104 4.04 -6.70 12.82
CA TRP A 104 4.16 -5.27 13.02
C TRP A 104 3.04 -4.75 13.93
N LEU A 105 3.40 -4.03 14.99
CA LEU A 105 2.44 -3.52 16.00
C LEU A 105 1.45 -4.59 16.49
N GLY A 106 1.93 -5.82 16.69
CA GLY A 106 1.12 -6.96 17.14
C GLY A 106 0.26 -7.63 16.07
N CYS A 107 0.22 -7.08 14.85
CA CYS A 107 -0.51 -7.65 13.71
C CYS A 107 0.44 -8.47 12.84
N TRP A 108 -0.05 -9.56 12.26
CA TRP A 108 0.73 -10.33 11.29
C TRP A 108 0.88 -9.55 10.00
N VAL A 109 2.08 -9.58 9.44
CA VAL A 109 2.32 -9.10 8.09
C VAL A 109 1.86 -10.23 7.16
N ASP A 110 2.50 -11.39 7.16
CA ASP A 110 2.17 -12.52 6.28
C ASP A 110 0.91 -13.35 6.61
N GLY A 111 0.17 -13.01 7.68
CA GLY A 111 -0.73 -13.94 8.38
C GLY A 111 -2.05 -14.30 7.69
N ALA A 112 -2.40 -13.65 6.58
CA ALA A 112 -3.64 -13.92 5.83
C ALA A 112 -3.43 -14.67 4.50
N GLY A 113 -2.19 -15.10 4.20
CA GLY A 113 -1.87 -15.79 2.94
C GLY A 113 -1.58 -14.85 1.75
N ASP A 114 -1.74 -13.54 1.94
CA ASP A 114 -1.42 -12.52 0.95
C ASP A 114 -0.01 -11.93 1.15
N LYS A 115 0.61 -11.50 0.05
CA LYS A 115 1.81 -10.63 0.09
C LYS A 115 1.37 -9.27 0.64
N ASN A 116 2.25 -8.59 1.38
CA ASN A 116 1.90 -7.34 2.08
C ASN A 116 2.59 -6.11 1.51
N VAL A 117 3.65 -6.34 0.73
CA VAL A 117 4.24 -5.31 -0.12
C VAL A 117 3.85 -5.60 -1.55
N HIS A 118 2.97 -4.77 -2.09
CA HIS A 118 2.54 -4.84 -3.48
C HIS A 118 3.36 -3.85 -4.31
N VAL A 119 3.55 -4.17 -5.58
CA VAL A 119 4.17 -3.28 -6.55
C VAL A 119 3.29 -3.25 -7.78
N GLU A 120 2.86 -2.05 -8.16
CA GLU A 120 1.97 -1.82 -9.30
C GLU A 120 2.59 -0.83 -10.27
N SER A 121 2.29 -1.00 -11.55
CA SER A 121 2.56 0.02 -12.57
C SER A 121 1.43 1.05 -12.55
N VAL A 122 1.76 2.33 -12.42
CA VAL A 122 0.75 3.41 -12.46
C VAL A 122 -0.20 3.30 -13.67
N PRO A 123 0.29 3.17 -14.93
CA PRO A 123 -0.60 3.09 -16.08
C PRO A 123 -1.47 1.81 -16.07
N LEU A 124 -0.91 0.66 -15.69
CA LEU A 124 -1.70 -0.59 -15.64
C LEU A 124 -2.78 -0.50 -14.55
N TRP A 125 -2.42 0.02 -13.37
CA TRP A 125 -3.37 0.16 -12.27
C TRP A 125 -4.52 1.11 -12.62
N ILE A 126 -4.24 2.23 -13.29
CA ILE A 126 -5.30 3.14 -13.77
C ILE A 126 -6.21 2.42 -14.77
N GLU A 127 -5.62 1.71 -15.74
CA GLU A 127 -6.40 0.98 -16.74
C GLU A 127 -7.29 -0.09 -16.10
N GLU A 128 -6.78 -0.85 -15.13
CA GLU A 128 -7.55 -1.84 -14.38
C GLU A 128 -8.63 -1.21 -13.49
N ALA A 129 -8.30 -0.12 -12.79
CA ALA A 129 -9.18 0.49 -11.80
C ALA A 129 -10.36 1.24 -12.41
N ILE A 130 -10.16 1.93 -13.55
CA ILE A 130 -11.21 2.76 -14.18
C ILE A 130 -11.57 2.31 -15.60
N GLY A 131 -10.87 1.33 -16.18
CA GLY A 131 -11.20 0.74 -17.49
C GLY A 131 -10.70 1.53 -18.70
N PHE A 132 -9.87 2.56 -18.51
CA PHE A 132 -9.36 3.42 -19.58
C PHE A 132 -7.85 3.30 -19.73
N SER A 133 -7.39 2.93 -20.92
CA SER A 133 -5.96 2.86 -21.27
C SER A 133 -5.34 4.23 -21.62
N ALA A 134 -6.17 5.28 -21.70
CA ALA A 134 -5.73 6.65 -21.93
C ALA A 134 -6.71 7.64 -21.29
N VAL A 135 -6.22 8.84 -20.97
CA VAL A 135 -7.05 9.94 -20.46
C VAL A 135 -8.14 10.28 -21.48
N PRO A 136 -9.43 10.33 -21.10
CA PRO A 136 -10.51 10.87 -21.94
C PRO A 136 -10.10 12.21 -22.58
N GLN A 137 -10.14 12.28 -23.91
CA GLN A 137 -9.70 13.48 -24.65
C GLN A 137 -10.86 14.44 -24.93
N VAL A 138 -12.09 13.92 -24.97
CA VAL A 138 -13.31 14.70 -25.19
C VAL A 138 -14.39 14.35 -24.17
N ASP A 139 -15.34 15.25 -23.93
CA ASP A 139 -16.44 15.04 -22.97
C ASP A 139 -17.22 13.74 -23.20
N ALA A 140 -17.36 13.31 -24.46
CA ALA A 140 -18.04 12.08 -24.83
C ALA A 140 -17.31 10.81 -24.33
N ASP A 141 -15.98 10.84 -24.19
CA ASP A 141 -15.17 9.70 -23.72
C ASP A 141 -15.51 9.34 -22.27
N TRP A 142 -15.90 10.33 -21.45
CA TRP A 142 -16.36 10.12 -20.08
C TRP A 142 -17.69 9.35 -19.98
N GLY A 143 -18.48 9.33 -21.07
CA GLY A 143 -19.76 8.63 -21.12
C GLY A 143 -19.65 7.13 -21.43
N VAL A 144 -18.45 6.61 -21.69
CA VAL A 144 -18.25 5.21 -22.06
C VAL A 144 -18.32 4.33 -20.79
N ILE A 145 -19.36 3.50 -20.70
CA ILE A 145 -19.46 2.47 -19.66
C ILE A 145 -18.60 1.29 -20.10
N VAL A 146 -17.40 1.20 -19.54
CA VAL A 146 -16.54 0.02 -19.69
C VAL A 146 -17.15 -1.10 -18.85
N ARG A 147 -17.79 -2.07 -19.49
CA ARG A 147 -18.27 -3.28 -18.81
C ARG A 147 -17.07 -4.20 -18.57
N HIS A 148 -16.64 -4.34 -17.32
CA HIS A 148 -15.69 -5.38 -16.94
C HIS A 148 -16.25 -6.76 -17.37
N ARG A 149 -15.42 -7.56 -18.06
CA ARG A 149 -15.73 -8.95 -18.42
C ARG A 149 -15.52 -9.88 -17.25
#